data_AF-A0A8C9ZYR8-F1
#
_entry.id   AF-A0A8C9ZYR8-F1
#
_cell.length_a   1.000
_cell.length_b   1.000
_cell.length_c   1.000
_cell.angle_alpha   90.00
_cell.angle_beta   90.00
_cell.angle_gamma   90.00
#
_symmetry.space_group_name_H-M   'P 1'
#
loop_
_entity.id
_entity.type
_entity.pdbx_description
1 polymer ?
#
loop_
_entity_poly.entity_id
_entity_poly.type
_entity_poly.pdbx_seq_one_letter_code
_entity_poly.pdbx_strand_id
1 'polypeptide(L)'
;MEDFWAFALWALRIWLYLVISLIMIPAMFGFSLGISETYMTILVKTLEVLLLYIGSLLHCLFSSTSFGIIMNGSMEKELEELRRSRPKPPVGGDFTLSDCFYFTRRGIESILEDEVTQRFTSEELVSWNLLTRSHKDFQYISLKITLVYGLGIFVRYCILAPLRITLACIGLTWLVIGTSAVGLLPNWRMKFWLSELVHVMCYRICARGLSATIHYHNRENKPKKGGICVANHTSPIDVVILCNDGCYAMVGQVHGGLMGVLQRAMVRSCPHVWFERAEMRDRHLVTKRLQDHVNDKTKLPILIFPEGTCVNNTSVMMFKKGSFEIGATIYPVAIKYDPKFGDAFWNSSKYSMVSYLLRMMTSWALVCNVWYLPAMHQQEGEDAVRFANRVKSAIAHQGGLVDLQWDGGLKRAKVKESFKEEQQKQYSSMVVGEDSSSNSD
;
A
#
# COMPACT_ATOMS: atom_id res chain seq x y z
N MET A 1 -11.37 -45.92 -10.40
CA MET A 1 -11.71 -44.53 -10.02
C MET A 1 -11.86 -44.37 -8.52
N GLU A 2 -12.49 -45.32 -7.82
CA GLU A 2 -12.62 -45.28 -6.36
C GLU A 2 -11.27 -45.28 -5.62
N ASP A 3 -10.30 -46.10 -6.06
CA ASP A 3 -8.95 -46.13 -5.46
C ASP A 3 -8.20 -44.80 -5.59
N PHE A 4 -8.40 -44.08 -6.70
CA PHE A 4 -7.81 -42.76 -6.92
C PHE A 4 -8.38 -41.73 -5.96
N TRP A 5 -9.71 -41.72 -5.77
CA TRP A 5 -10.36 -40.81 -4.83
C TRP A 5 -10.03 -41.16 -3.37
N ALA A 6 -9.93 -42.45 -3.04
CA ALA A 6 -9.50 -42.90 -1.72
C ALA A 6 -8.07 -42.44 -1.41
N PHE A 7 -7.15 -42.61 -2.37
CA PHE A 7 -5.77 -42.14 -2.25
C PHE A 7 -5.70 -40.60 -2.14
N ALA A 8 -6.45 -39.87 -2.98
CA ALA A 8 -6.48 -38.41 -2.95
C ALA A 8 -7.01 -37.87 -1.61
N LEU A 9 -8.06 -38.49 -1.05
CA LEU A 9 -8.60 -38.15 0.26
C LEU A 9 -7.61 -38.46 1.39
N TRP A 10 -6.91 -39.60 1.31
CA TRP A 10 -5.87 -39.97 2.27
C TRP A 10 -4.71 -38.97 2.24
N ALA A 11 -4.21 -38.61 1.04
CA ALA A 11 -3.17 -37.61 0.86
C ALA A 11 -3.61 -36.23 1.37
N LEU A 12 -4.85 -35.81 1.09
CA LEU A 12 -5.42 -34.55 1.60
C LEU A 12 -5.49 -34.54 3.13
N ARG A 13 -5.88 -35.65 3.76
CA ARG A 13 -5.90 -35.76 5.23
C ARG A 13 -4.50 -35.58 5.81
N ILE A 14 -3.51 -36.30 5.29
CA ILE A 14 -2.11 -36.18 5.73
C ILE A 14 -1.62 -34.75 5.55
N TRP A 15 -1.88 -34.14 4.39
CA TRP A 15 -1.55 -32.75 4.11
C TRP A 15 -2.13 -31.80 5.16
N LEU A 16 -3.43 -31.91 5.47
CA LEU A 16 -4.09 -31.09 6.48
C LEU A 16 -3.48 -31.31 7.87
N TYR A 17 -3.21 -32.55 8.27
CA TYR A 17 -2.56 -32.83 9.55
C TYR A 17 -1.17 -32.19 9.65
N LEU A 18 -0.36 -32.24 8.58
CA LEU A 18 0.96 -31.61 8.54
C LEU A 18 0.85 -30.08 8.62
N VAL A 19 -0.04 -29.47 7.84
CA VAL A 19 -0.26 -28.01 7.85
C VAL A 19 -0.73 -27.53 9.23
N ILE A 20 -1.67 -28.24 9.84
CA ILE A 20 -2.20 -27.90 11.16
C ILE A 20 -1.12 -28.04 12.23
N SER A 21 -0.44 -29.19 12.28
CA SER A 21 0.55 -29.48 13.34
C SER A 21 1.83 -28.66 13.22
N LEU A 22 2.36 -28.48 12.01
CA LEU A 22 3.67 -27.87 11.80
C LEU A 22 3.63 -26.35 11.55
N ILE A 23 2.48 -25.80 11.14
CA ILE A 23 2.37 -24.38 10.78
C ILE A 23 1.30 -23.68 11.62
N MET A 24 0.07 -24.20 11.65
CA MET A 24 -1.04 -23.53 12.33
C MET A 24 -0.83 -23.46 13.85
N ILE A 25 -0.56 -24.59 14.51
CA ILE A 25 -0.39 -24.66 15.96
C ILE A 25 0.77 -23.75 16.43
N PRO A 26 1.99 -23.81 15.86
CA PRO A 26 3.06 -22.89 16.20
C PRO A 26 2.68 -21.41 16.00
N ALA A 27 2.01 -21.09 14.88
CA ALA A 27 1.57 -19.73 14.58
C ALA A 27 0.56 -19.20 15.62
N MET A 28 -0.33 -20.05 16.15
CA MET A 28 -1.27 -19.66 17.20
C MET A 28 -0.55 -19.19 18.47
N PHE A 29 0.53 -19.87 18.85
CA PHE A 29 1.33 -19.53 20.03
C PHE A 29 2.43 -18.49 19.74
N GLY A 30 2.60 -18.07 18.50
CA GLY A 30 3.54 -17.02 18.11
C GLY A 30 4.99 -17.47 17.99
N PHE A 31 5.26 -18.78 17.89
CA PHE A 31 6.59 -19.30 17.58
C PHE A 31 6.63 -19.94 16.18
N SER A 32 7.82 -20.02 15.59
CA SER A 32 8.05 -20.64 14.28
C SER A 32 8.92 -21.88 14.48
N LEU A 33 8.65 -22.97 13.75
CA LEU A 33 9.50 -24.16 13.73
C LEU A 33 10.78 -23.97 12.87
N GLY A 34 11.13 -22.74 12.51
CA GLY A 34 12.28 -22.44 11.64
C GLY A 34 12.01 -22.68 10.14
N ILE A 35 10.85 -23.23 9.77
CA ILE A 35 10.52 -23.58 8.38
C ILE A 35 10.47 -22.33 7.50
N SER A 36 9.79 -21.27 7.96
CA SER A 36 9.68 -20.01 7.20
C SER A 36 11.03 -19.29 7.13
N GLU A 37 11.81 -19.31 8.19
CA GLU A 37 13.15 -18.71 8.27
C GLU A 37 14.12 -19.41 7.32
N THR A 38 14.08 -20.75 7.27
CA THR A 38 14.87 -21.56 6.35
C THR A 38 14.47 -21.29 4.90
N TYR A 39 13.16 -21.28 4.60
CA TYR A 39 12.65 -20.92 3.27
C TYR A 39 13.12 -19.53 2.84
N MET A 40 12.99 -18.52 3.71
CA MET A 40 13.44 -17.16 3.42
C MET A 40 14.94 -17.08 3.20
N THR A 41 15.74 -17.79 4.01
CA THR A 41 17.20 -17.83 3.84
C THR A 41 17.60 -18.42 2.48
N ILE A 42 16.96 -19.52 2.07
CA ILE A 42 17.17 -20.13 0.75
C ILE A 42 16.74 -19.18 -0.36
N LEU A 43 15.57 -18.56 -0.22
CA LEU A 43 15.00 -17.65 -1.21
C LEU A 43 15.88 -16.41 -1.43
N VAL A 44 16.31 -15.75 -0.35
CA VAL A 44 17.21 -14.58 -0.39
C VAL A 44 18.49 -14.93 -1.12
N LYS A 45 19.18 -15.99 -0.69
CA LYS A 45 20.43 -16.45 -1.34
C LYS A 45 20.23 -16.76 -2.82
N THR A 46 19.12 -17.41 -3.17
CA THR A 46 18.80 -17.75 -4.56
C THR A 46 18.57 -16.49 -5.40
N LEU A 47 17.81 -15.53 -4.89
CA LEU A 47 17.54 -14.26 -5.59
C LEU A 47 18.79 -13.40 -5.71
N GLU A 48 19.65 -13.33 -4.69
CA GLU A 48 20.91 -12.58 -4.73
C GLU A 48 21.88 -13.10 -5.79
N VAL A 49 22.10 -14.43 -5.82
CA VAL A 49 22.95 -15.07 -6.84
C VAL A 49 22.40 -14.81 -8.24
N LEU A 50 21.08 -14.91 -8.40
CA LEU A 50 20.44 -14.64 -9.68
C LEU A 50 20.59 -13.16 -10.07
N LEU A 51 20.41 -12.23 -9.13
CA LEU A 51 20.55 -10.79 -9.38
C LEU A 51 21.94 -10.45 -9.89
N LEU A 52 22.98 -10.99 -9.23
CA LEU A 52 24.37 -10.80 -9.63
C LEU A 52 24.62 -11.36 -11.04
N TYR A 53 24.08 -12.54 -11.34
CA TYR A 53 24.19 -13.16 -12.66
C TYR A 53 23.50 -12.33 -13.75
N ILE A 54 22.26 -11.87 -13.51
CA ILE A 54 21.50 -11.03 -14.44
C ILE A 54 22.18 -9.67 -14.62
N GLY A 55 22.63 -9.04 -13.52
CA GLY A 55 23.30 -7.75 -13.53
C GLY A 55 24.61 -7.77 -14.33
N SER A 56 25.44 -8.81 -14.15
CA SER A 56 26.64 -9.01 -14.96
C SER A 56 26.32 -9.15 -16.46
N LEU A 57 25.19 -9.76 -16.79
CA LEU A 57 24.77 -10.01 -18.16
C LEU A 57 24.18 -8.75 -18.81
N LEU A 58 23.40 -7.96 -18.05
CA LEU A 58 22.88 -6.65 -18.48
C LEU A 58 23.99 -5.59 -18.60
N HIS A 59 24.97 -5.57 -17.70
CA HIS A 59 26.10 -4.63 -17.78
C HIS A 59 26.93 -4.86 -19.07
N CYS A 60 27.06 -6.10 -19.53
CA CYS A 60 27.63 -6.40 -20.85
C CYS A 60 26.76 -5.91 -22.02
N LEU A 61 25.44 -5.75 -21.83
CA LEU A 61 24.50 -5.39 -22.89
C LEU A 61 24.21 -3.87 -22.96
N PHE A 62 24.34 -3.12 -21.86
CA PHE A 62 23.87 -1.73 -21.75
C PHE A 62 24.96 -0.71 -21.38
N SER A 63 26.19 -0.88 -21.87
CA SER A 63 27.30 0.09 -21.70
C SER A 63 27.09 1.45 -22.41
N SER A 64 25.91 1.75 -22.98
CA SER A 64 25.75 2.88 -23.90
C SER A 64 24.40 3.56 -23.72
N THR A 65 24.28 4.51 -22.78
CA THR A 65 23.56 5.80 -22.93
C THR A 65 23.40 6.49 -21.57
N SER A 66 24.04 7.64 -21.41
CA SER A 66 23.76 8.59 -20.33
C SER A 66 23.10 9.81 -20.97
N PHE A 67 21.79 10.00 -20.75
CA PHE A 67 21.12 11.27 -21.03
C PHE A 67 21.05 12.08 -19.74
N GLY A 68 21.76 13.21 -19.72
CA GLY A 68 21.69 14.19 -18.64
C GLY A 68 20.37 14.97 -18.73
N ILE A 69 19.60 14.97 -17.65
CA ILE A 69 18.41 15.81 -17.50
C ILE A 69 18.85 17.11 -16.81
N ILE A 70 18.47 18.25 -17.39
CA ILE A 70 18.77 19.60 -16.89
C ILE A 70 17.76 19.99 -15.79
N MET A 71 18.27 20.67 -14.77
CA MET A 71 17.61 21.02 -13.51
C MET A 71 16.54 22.13 -13.61
N ASN A 72 15.54 22.00 -12.73
CA ASN A 72 14.43 22.92 -12.44
C ASN A 72 14.78 24.42 -12.33
N GLY A 73 14.32 25.23 -13.29
CA GLY A 73 14.19 26.69 -13.19
C GLY A 73 12.72 27.15 -13.06
N SER A 74 12.51 28.43 -12.76
CA SER A 74 11.17 29.05 -12.87
C SER A 74 10.77 29.11 -14.34
N MET A 75 9.58 28.61 -14.70
CA MET A 75 9.10 28.52 -16.09
C MET A 75 9.21 29.85 -16.85
N GLU A 76 8.86 30.95 -16.18
CA GLU A 76 8.92 32.29 -16.75
C GLU A 76 10.35 32.72 -17.07
N LYS A 77 11.31 32.44 -16.18
CA LYS A 77 12.73 32.75 -16.40
C LYS A 77 13.34 31.95 -17.55
N GLU A 78 13.01 30.67 -17.66
CA GLU A 78 13.49 29.83 -18.76
C GLU A 78 12.97 30.33 -20.12
N LEU A 79 11.70 30.74 -20.17
CA LEU A 79 11.11 31.28 -21.39
C LEU A 79 11.68 32.68 -21.73
N GLU A 80 11.89 33.53 -20.72
CA GLU A 80 12.58 34.82 -20.89
C GLU A 80 14.02 34.66 -21.38
N GLU A 81 14.78 33.71 -20.83
CA GLU A 81 16.14 33.39 -21.29
C GLU A 81 16.13 32.89 -22.74
N LEU A 82 15.18 32.04 -23.08
CA LEU A 82 14.97 31.59 -24.46
C LEU A 82 14.60 32.75 -25.39
N ARG A 83 13.90 33.78 -24.92
CA ARG A 83 13.50 34.97 -25.67
C ARG A 83 14.59 36.06 -25.72
N ARG A 84 15.49 36.14 -24.71
CA ARG A 84 16.59 37.14 -24.62
C ARG A 84 17.55 37.10 -25.80
N SER A 85 17.67 35.96 -26.47
CA SER A 85 18.50 35.81 -27.66
C SER A 85 17.83 36.32 -28.95
N ARG A 86 16.61 36.88 -28.87
CA ARG A 86 15.78 37.19 -30.04
C ARG A 86 15.49 38.70 -30.19
N PRO A 87 15.42 39.21 -31.43
CA PRO A 87 14.95 40.56 -31.70
C PRO A 87 13.44 40.69 -31.41
N LYS A 88 13.05 41.70 -30.63
CA LYS A 88 11.63 41.96 -30.34
C LYS A 88 10.89 42.45 -31.59
N PRO A 89 9.72 41.88 -31.94
CA PRO A 89 8.90 42.39 -33.04
C PRO A 89 8.45 43.82 -32.76
N PRO A 90 8.40 44.71 -33.77
CA PRO A 90 7.91 46.08 -33.61
C PRO A 90 6.37 46.19 -33.49
N VAL A 91 5.62 45.12 -33.86
CA VAL A 91 4.15 45.06 -33.79
C VAL A 91 3.73 43.62 -33.43
N GLY A 92 2.86 43.47 -32.43
CA GLY A 92 2.42 42.18 -31.88
C GLY A 92 3.12 41.84 -30.56
N GLY A 93 2.42 41.15 -29.65
CA GLY A 93 2.94 40.79 -28.32
C GLY A 93 4.19 39.91 -28.36
N ASP A 94 4.74 39.58 -27.18
CA ASP A 94 6.02 38.85 -27.03
C ASP A 94 5.98 37.37 -27.48
N PHE A 95 4.87 36.89 -28.08
CA PHE A 95 4.73 35.52 -28.58
C PHE A 95 5.41 35.30 -29.93
N THR A 96 6.14 34.18 -30.04
CA THR A 96 6.73 33.72 -31.30
C THR A 96 6.40 32.25 -31.56
N LEU A 97 6.34 31.82 -32.83
CA LEU A 97 6.01 30.43 -33.19
C LEU A 97 6.98 29.41 -32.55
N SER A 98 8.22 29.80 -32.30
CA SER A 98 9.21 28.95 -31.61
C SER A 98 8.87 28.65 -30.14
N ASP A 99 8.03 29.47 -29.49
CA ASP A 99 7.58 29.22 -28.12
C ASP A 99 6.74 27.92 -28.03
N CYS A 100 6.15 27.48 -29.14
CA CYS A 100 5.50 26.16 -29.24
C CYS A 100 6.44 25.00 -28.88
N PHE A 101 7.75 25.09 -29.20
CA PHE A 101 8.71 24.05 -28.83
C PHE A 101 8.94 23.99 -27.31
N TYR A 102 8.95 25.14 -26.64
CA TYR A 102 9.04 25.20 -25.19
C TYR A 102 7.81 24.55 -24.55
N PHE A 103 6.60 24.93 -24.93
CA PHE A 103 5.38 24.34 -24.36
C PHE A 103 5.24 22.85 -24.71
N THR A 104 5.65 22.43 -25.91
CA THR A 104 5.69 21.02 -26.30
C THR A 104 6.67 20.24 -25.42
N ARG A 105 7.88 20.77 -25.23
CA ARG A 105 8.88 20.18 -24.33
C ARG A 105 8.33 20.08 -22.90
N ARG A 106 7.74 21.15 -22.35
CA ARG A 106 7.13 21.14 -21.01
C ARG A 106 6.00 20.13 -20.89
N GLY A 107 5.19 19.97 -21.94
CA GLY A 107 4.16 18.94 -22.01
C GLY A 107 4.74 17.52 -21.98
N ILE A 108 5.82 17.27 -22.71
CA ILE A 108 6.54 15.99 -22.69
C ILE A 108 7.18 15.74 -21.33
N GLU A 109 7.88 16.73 -20.75
CA GLU A 109 8.48 16.66 -19.42
C GLU A 109 7.41 16.35 -18.36
N SER A 110 6.25 16.99 -18.40
CA SER A 110 5.14 16.73 -17.47
C SER A 110 4.58 15.31 -17.57
N ILE A 111 4.67 14.66 -18.74
CA ILE A 111 4.28 13.26 -18.93
C ILE A 111 5.36 12.32 -18.40
N LEU A 112 6.64 12.63 -18.66
CA LEU A 112 7.78 11.83 -18.19
C LEU A 112 7.93 11.90 -16.66
N GLU A 113 7.71 13.08 -16.09
CA GLU A 113 7.81 13.40 -14.66
C GLU A 113 6.45 13.24 -13.95
N ASP A 114 5.55 12.40 -14.45
CA ASP A 114 4.24 12.18 -13.84
C ASP A 114 4.35 11.58 -12.43
N GLU A 115 4.29 12.46 -11.43
CA GLU A 115 4.41 12.10 -10.03
C GLU A 115 3.19 11.37 -9.48
N VAL A 116 2.05 11.36 -10.19
CA VAL A 116 0.76 10.94 -9.67
C VAL A 116 0.33 9.59 -10.24
N THR A 117 0.20 9.46 -11.57
CA THR A 117 -0.40 8.22 -12.12
C THR A 117 0.53 7.02 -11.96
N GLN A 118 1.85 7.25 -11.99
CA GLN A 118 2.86 6.23 -11.73
C GLN A 118 2.68 5.60 -10.34
N ARG A 119 2.21 6.36 -9.34
CA ARG A 119 1.96 5.88 -7.97
C ARG A 119 0.77 4.94 -7.86
N PHE A 120 -0.04 4.82 -8.91
CA PHE A 120 -1.13 3.85 -9.01
C PHE A 120 -0.78 2.66 -9.94
N THR A 121 0.50 2.50 -10.25
CA THR A 121 1.04 1.34 -10.97
C THR A 121 2.05 0.60 -10.11
N SER A 122 2.25 -0.69 -10.41
CA SER A 122 3.29 -1.50 -9.75
C SER A 122 4.65 -0.84 -9.91
N GLU A 123 5.43 -0.82 -8.82
CA GLU A 123 6.80 -0.34 -8.83
C GLU A 123 7.64 -1.15 -9.83
N GLU A 124 8.35 -0.46 -10.71
CA GLU A 124 9.27 -1.09 -11.66
C GLU A 124 10.58 -1.40 -10.96
N LEU A 125 10.97 -2.67 -10.98
CA LEU A 125 12.20 -3.12 -10.36
C LEU A 125 13.37 -2.94 -11.34
N VAL A 126 14.49 -2.43 -10.83
CA VAL A 126 15.77 -2.34 -11.58
C VAL A 126 16.25 -3.74 -12.02
N SER A 127 15.91 -4.78 -11.27
CA SER A 127 16.33 -6.15 -11.53
C SER A 127 15.14 -7.13 -11.46
N TRP A 128 15.14 -8.09 -12.38
CA TRP A 128 14.05 -9.04 -12.51
C TRP A 128 14.07 -10.10 -11.39
N ASN A 129 12.97 -10.21 -10.65
CA ASN A 129 12.80 -11.15 -9.55
C ASN A 129 12.11 -12.46 -9.96
N LEU A 130 12.22 -12.87 -11.23
CA LEU A 130 11.54 -14.05 -11.80
C LEU A 130 10.00 -14.01 -11.75
N LEU A 131 9.40 -12.84 -11.50
CA LEU A 131 7.96 -12.63 -11.65
C LEU A 131 7.73 -11.87 -12.95
N THR A 132 7.02 -12.49 -13.90
CA THR A 132 6.67 -11.85 -15.19
C THR A 132 5.79 -10.62 -15.05
N ARG A 133 5.10 -10.48 -13.92
CA ARG A 133 4.23 -9.33 -13.62
C ARG A 133 4.95 -8.13 -12.99
N SER A 134 6.23 -8.26 -12.69
CA SER A 134 7.08 -7.22 -12.10
C SER A 134 8.06 -6.63 -13.12
N HIS A 135 8.09 -7.14 -14.35
CA HIS A 135 8.93 -6.66 -15.45
C HIS A 135 8.10 -6.67 -16.73
N LYS A 136 7.80 -5.49 -17.30
CA LYS A 136 6.86 -5.35 -18.43
C LYS A 136 7.41 -5.91 -19.75
N ASP A 137 8.72 -5.96 -19.90
CA ASP A 137 9.38 -6.38 -21.14
C ASP A 137 10.20 -7.66 -20.93
N PHE A 138 9.54 -8.81 -20.73
CA PHE A 138 10.24 -10.08 -20.65
C PHE A 138 10.86 -10.43 -22.01
N GLN A 139 12.17 -10.22 -22.14
CA GLN A 139 12.96 -10.75 -23.25
C GLN A 139 13.68 -12.01 -22.77
N TYR A 140 13.78 -13.03 -23.64
CA TYR A 140 14.55 -14.22 -23.35
C TYR A 140 16.02 -13.84 -23.07
N ILE A 141 16.48 -14.06 -21.83
CA ILE A 141 17.84 -13.72 -21.42
C ILE A 141 18.80 -14.90 -21.65
N SER A 142 18.45 -16.09 -21.16
CA SER A 142 19.24 -17.33 -21.37
C SER A 142 18.44 -18.59 -21.03
N LEU A 143 18.90 -19.74 -21.53
CA LEU A 143 18.30 -21.05 -21.21
C LEU A 143 18.39 -21.36 -19.71
N LYS A 144 19.53 -21.07 -19.08
CA LYS A 144 19.74 -21.29 -17.63
C LYS A 144 18.73 -20.50 -16.79
N ILE A 145 18.56 -19.21 -17.07
CA ILE A 145 17.57 -18.36 -16.37
C ILE A 145 16.14 -18.87 -16.66
N THR A 146 15.85 -19.29 -17.90
CA THR A 146 14.53 -19.81 -18.27
C THR A 146 14.19 -21.10 -17.52
N LEU A 147 15.15 -22.01 -17.32
CA LEU A 147 14.97 -23.22 -16.51
C LEU A 147 14.71 -22.87 -15.03
N VAL A 148 15.47 -21.92 -14.46
CA VAL A 148 15.25 -21.44 -13.09
C VAL A 148 13.87 -20.77 -12.95
N TYR A 149 13.46 -19.99 -13.94
CA TYR A 149 12.13 -19.39 -13.99
C TYR A 149 11.03 -20.46 -14.04
N GLY A 150 11.19 -21.49 -14.88
CA GLY A 150 10.27 -22.62 -14.98
C GLY A 150 10.15 -23.40 -13.67
N LEU A 151 11.27 -23.70 -13.02
CA LEU A 151 11.29 -24.29 -11.68
C LEU A 151 10.59 -23.38 -10.66
N GLY A 152 10.82 -22.06 -10.76
CA GLY A 152 10.16 -21.08 -9.91
C GLY A 152 8.64 -21.01 -10.11
N ILE A 153 8.14 -21.19 -11.34
CA ILE A 153 6.69 -21.37 -11.57
C ILE A 153 6.20 -22.63 -10.88
N PHE A 154 6.87 -23.76 -11.07
CA PHE A 154 6.46 -25.02 -10.44
C PHE A 154 6.40 -24.90 -8.91
N VAL A 155 7.43 -24.35 -8.26
CA VAL A 155 7.45 -24.15 -6.81
C VAL A 155 6.32 -23.22 -6.37
N ARG A 156 6.11 -22.08 -7.05
CA ARG A 156 5.09 -21.09 -6.66
C ARG A 156 3.66 -21.61 -6.83
N TYR A 157 3.39 -22.32 -7.93
CA TYR A 157 2.02 -22.72 -8.28
C TYR A 157 1.64 -24.11 -7.79
N CYS A 158 2.57 -25.06 -7.75
CA CYS A 158 2.29 -26.45 -7.35
C CYS A 158 2.56 -26.72 -5.87
N ILE A 159 3.40 -25.92 -5.20
CA ILE A 159 3.76 -26.13 -3.79
C ILE A 159 3.26 -24.97 -2.92
N LEU A 160 3.70 -23.73 -3.19
CA LEU A 160 3.41 -22.59 -2.33
C LEU A 160 1.92 -22.18 -2.40
N ALA A 161 1.34 -22.06 -3.60
CA ALA A 161 -0.04 -21.60 -3.73
C ALA A 161 -1.06 -22.54 -3.04
N PRO A 162 -1.04 -23.88 -3.21
CA PRO A 162 -1.95 -24.77 -2.50
C PRO A 162 -1.80 -24.69 -0.97
N LEU A 163 -0.57 -24.62 -0.47
CA LEU A 163 -0.29 -24.40 0.95
C LEU A 163 -0.88 -23.10 1.47
N ARG A 164 -0.64 -22.01 0.75
CA ARG A 164 -1.11 -20.66 1.10
C ARG A 164 -2.63 -20.54 1.07
N ILE A 165 -3.27 -21.14 0.06
CA ILE A 165 -4.74 -21.22 -0.02
C ILE A 165 -5.28 -22.02 1.16
N THR A 166 -4.67 -23.17 1.49
CA THR A 166 -5.07 -23.98 2.64
C THR A 166 -5.00 -23.18 3.94
N LEU A 167 -3.87 -22.51 4.19
CA LEU A 167 -3.66 -21.67 5.38
C LEU A 167 -4.64 -20.49 5.44
N ALA A 168 -4.89 -19.81 4.32
CA ALA A 168 -5.84 -18.71 4.27
C ALA A 168 -7.28 -19.19 4.56
N CYS A 169 -7.70 -20.31 3.99
CA CYS A 169 -9.00 -20.92 4.26
C CYS A 169 -9.15 -21.32 5.73
N ILE A 170 -8.10 -21.90 6.34
CA ILE A 170 -8.08 -22.23 7.76
C ILE A 170 -8.17 -20.96 8.61
N GLY A 171 -7.33 -19.96 8.34
CA GLY A 171 -7.30 -18.70 9.10
C GLY A 171 -8.61 -17.92 9.04
N LEU A 172 -9.24 -17.83 7.85
CA LEU A 172 -10.54 -17.16 7.69
C LEU A 172 -11.68 -17.94 8.34
N THR A 173 -11.69 -19.28 8.20
CA THR A 173 -12.70 -20.12 8.86
C THR A 173 -12.58 -20.04 10.38
N TRP A 174 -11.35 -20.12 10.91
CA TRP A 174 -11.08 -19.99 12.34
C TRP A 174 -11.47 -18.60 12.86
N LEU A 175 -11.26 -17.54 12.06
CA LEU A 175 -11.71 -16.19 12.40
C LEU A 175 -13.23 -16.16 12.56
N VAL A 176 -13.98 -16.70 11.59
CA VAL A 176 -15.46 -16.71 11.65
C VAL A 176 -15.97 -17.51 12.84
N ILE A 177 -15.45 -18.72 13.03
CA ILE A 177 -15.88 -19.63 14.10
C ILE A 177 -15.48 -19.06 15.47
N GLY A 178 -14.22 -18.68 15.63
CA GLY A 178 -13.67 -18.17 16.89
C GLY A 178 -14.34 -16.88 17.34
N THR A 179 -14.49 -15.90 16.44
CA THR A 179 -15.16 -14.63 16.78
C THR A 179 -16.65 -14.82 17.08
N SER A 180 -17.32 -15.75 16.39
CA SER A 180 -18.70 -16.11 16.70
C SER A 180 -18.83 -16.78 18.06
N ALA A 181 -17.94 -17.71 18.40
CA ALA A 181 -17.92 -18.39 19.70
C ALA A 181 -17.65 -17.40 20.84
N VAL A 182 -16.67 -16.52 20.68
CA VAL A 182 -16.38 -15.44 21.65
C VAL A 182 -17.56 -14.48 21.79
N GLY A 183 -18.29 -14.22 20.71
CA GLY A 183 -19.46 -13.36 20.73
C GLY A 183 -20.59 -13.85 21.63
N LEU A 184 -20.71 -15.17 21.81
CA LEU A 184 -21.69 -15.80 22.72
C LEU A 184 -21.35 -15.62 24.20
N LEU A 185 -20.11 -15.24 24.52
CA LEU A 185 -19.69 -15.04 25.91
C LEU A 185 -20.25 -13.73 26.48
N PRO A 186 -20.56 -13.70 27.80
CA PRO A 186 -20.94 -12.47 28.48
C PRO A 186 -19.80 -11.45 28.44
N ASN A 187 -20.14 -10.16 28.54
CA ASN A 187 -19.19 -9.05 28.45
C ASN A 187 -18.32 -8.91 29.72
N TRP A 188 -17.47 -9.91 29.96
CA TRP A 188 -16.50 -9.94 31.04
C TRP A 188 -15.08 -9.73 30.50
N ARG A 189 -14.11 -9.49 31.39
CA ARG A 189 -12.68 -9.30 31.01
C ARG A 189 -12.14 -10.45 30.15
N MET A 190 -12.57 -11.68 30.42
CA MET A 190 -12.18 -12.87 29.65
C MET A 190 -12.59 -12.81 28.17
N LYS A 191 -13.75 -12.21 27.86
CA LYS A 191 -14.24 -12.08 26.48
C LYS A 191 -13.29 -11.23 25.64
N PHE A 192 -12.84 -10.11 26.19
CA PHE A 192 -11.90 -9.21 25.51
C PHE A 192 -10.55 -9.88 25.27
N TRP A 193 -10.00 -10.52 26.30
CA TRP A 193 -8.74 -11.26 26.17
C TRP A 193 -8.83 -12.39 25.14
N LEU A 194 -9.90 -13.18 25.18
CA LEU A 194 -10.10 -14.28 24.24
C LEU A 194 -10.37 -13.77 22.81
N SER A 195 -11.10 -12.67 22.66
CA SER A 195 -11.29 -12.01 21.36
C SER A 195 -9.94 -11.57 20.78
N GLU A 196 -9.12 -10.86 21.55
CA GLU A 196 -7.81 -10.40 21.09
C GLU A 196 -6.92 -11.59 20.71
N LEU A 197 -6.93 -12.65 21.52
CA LEU A 197 -6.20 -13.87 21.25
C LEU A 197 -6.64 -14.53 19.94
N VAL A 198 -7.95 -14.74 19.75
CA VAL A 198 -8.51 -15.35 18.53
C VAL A 198 -8.12 -14.54 17.29
N HIS A 199 -8.29 -13.22 17.33
CA HIS A 199 -7.93 -12.37 16.19
C HIS A 199 -6.44 -12.48 15.85
N VAL A 200 -5.55 -12.30 16.83
CA VAL A 200 -4.09 -12.39 16.61
C VAL A 200 -3.71 -13.75 16.04
N MET A 201 -4.25 -14.85 16.56
CA MET A 201 -4.01 -16.19 16.00
C MET A 201 -4.44 -16.29 14.53
N CYS A 202 -5.64 -15.81 14.19
CA CYS A 202 -6.14 -15.85 12.82
C CYS A 202 -5.29 -15.02 11.87
N TYR A 203 -4.93 -13.79 12.27
CA TYR A 203 -4.09 -12.92 11.46
C TYR A 203 -2.68 -13.48 11.30
N ARG A 204 -2.11 -14.15 12.30
CA ARG A 204 -0.85 -14.89 12.19
C ARG A 204 -0.94 -16.02 11.17
N ILE A 205 -2.00 -16.82 11.21
CA ILE A 205 -2.23 -17.89 10.24
C ILE A 205 -2.38 -17.31 8.82
N CYS A 206 -3.18 -16.25 8.66
CA CYS A 206 -3.35 -15.56 7.37
C CYS A 206 -2.03 -14.96 6.85
N ALA A 207 -1.22 -14.34 7.73
CA ALA A 207 0.10 -13.80 7.38
C ALA A 207 1.05 -14.92 6.90
N ARG A 208 1.05 -16.08 7.56
CA ARG A 208 1.80 -17.28 7.11
C ARG A 208 1.25 -17.81 5.78
N GLY A 209 -0.06 -17.71 5.55
CA GLY A 209 -0.71 -17.96 4.26
C GLY A 209 -0.28 -17.00 3.13
N LEU A 210 0.45 -15.94 3.42
CA LEU A 210 1.09 -15.08 2.43
C LEU A 210 2.63 -15.21 2.43
N SER A 211 3.17 -16.14 3.23
CA SER A 211 4.59 -16.21 3.58
C SER A 211 5.15 -14.85 4.00
N ALA A 212 4.38 -14.15 4.84
CA ALA A 212 4.76 -12.83 5.31
C ALA A 212 5.91 -12.93 6.34
N THR A 213 6.98 -12.21 6.07
CA THR A 213 8.07 -11.93 7.00
C THR A 213 8.00 -10.46 7.36
N ILE A 214 7.60 -10.18 8.61
CA ILE A 214 7.28 -8.83 9.06
C ILE A 214 8.29 -8.42 10.12
N HIS A 215 9.07 -7.39 9.82
CA HIS A 215 10.04 -6.80 10.74
C HIS A 215 9.40 -5.62 11.47
N TYR A 216 9.12 -5.81 12.75
CA TYR A 216 8.50 -4.78 13.58
C TYR A 216 9.57 -4.01 14.34
N HIS A 217 9.55 -2.69 14.19
CA HIS A 217 10.48 -1.76 14.82
C HIS A 217 9.72 -0.89 15.82
N ASN A 218 10.40 -0.54 16.92
CA ASN A 218 9.90 0.40 17.94
C ASN A 218 8.55 0.01 18.58
N ARG A 219 8.40 -1.27 18.94
CA ARG A 219 7.16 -1.85 19.50
C ARG A 219 6.65 -1.14 20.77
N GLU A 220 7.49 -0.40 21.46
CA GLU A 220 7.14 0.48 22.59
C GLU A 220 6.13 1.57 22.21
N ASN A 221 6.10 1.98 20.94
CA ASN A 221 5.21 3.02 20.40
C ASN A 221 3.89 2.46 19.84
N LYS A 222 3.58 1.20 20.11
CA LYS A 222 2.34 0.58 19.60
C LYS A 222 1.09 1.39 19.95
N PRO A 223 0.10 1.43 19.04
CA PRO A 223 -1.16 2.12 19.30
C PRO A 223 -1.85 1.62 20.55
N LYS A 224 -2.29 2.56 21.40
CA LYS A 224 -2.96 2.27 22.67
C LYS A 224 -4.46 2.56 22.58
N LYS A 225 -5.24 1.93 23.46
CA LYS A 225 -6.69 2.12 23.56
C LYS A 225 -7.04 3.60 23.72
N GLY A 226 -8.13 4.01 23.07
CA GLY A 226 -8.56 5.40 23.04
C GLY A 226 -7.67 6.33 22.21
N GLY A 227 -6.99 5.80 21.21
CA GLY A 227 -6.31 6.56 20.15
C GLY A 227 -6.53 5.95 18.76
N ILE A 228 -5.90 6.55 17.76
CA ILE A 228 -6.07 6.18 16.34
C ILE A 228 -4.69 5.82 15.77
N CYS A 229 -4.55 4.59 15.29
CA CYS A 229 -3.45 4.14 14.45
C CYS A 229 -3.65 4.67 13.03
N VAL A 230 -2.67 5.42 12.54
CA VAL A 230 -2.64 5.95 11.17
C VAL A 230 -1.46 5.34 10.44
N ALA A 231 -1.70 4.74 9.27
CA ALA A 231 -0.65 4.15 8.46
C ALA A 231 -0.77 4.54 6.98
N ASN A 232 0.36 4.51 6.26
CA ASN A 232 0.33 4.50 4.79
C ASN A 232 -0.28 3.18 4.29
N HIS A 233 -0.84 3.19 3.07
CA HIS A 233 -1.70 2.12 2.58
C HIS A 233 -1.29 1.62 1.19
N THR A 234 -0.65 0.47 1.16
CA THR A 234 -0.25 -0.20 -0.09
C THR A 234 -1.24 -1.26 -0.53
N SER A 235 -1.93 -1.90 0.43
CA SER A 235 -2.78 -3.05 0.16
C SER A 235 -3.83 -3.31 1.24
N PRO A 236 -4.99 -3.92 0.90
CA PRO A 236 -5.91 -4.44 1.91
C PRO A 236 -5.28 -5.40 2.91
N ILE A 237 -4.19 -6.10 2.54
CA ILE A 237 -3.49 -7.00 3.47
C ILE A 237 -2.71 -6.24 4.54
N ASP A 238 -2.52 -4.92 4.43
CA ASP A 238 -1.91 -4.10 5.48
C ASP A 238 -2.63 -4.30 6.83
N VAL A 239 -3.95 -4.55 6.78
CA VAL A 239 -4.73 -4.94 7.97
C VAL A 239 -4.22 -6.24 8.58
N VAL A 240 -3.96 -7.27 7.77
CA VAL A 240 -3.41 -8.55 8.27
C VAL A 240 -2.00 -8.35 8.82
N ILE A 241 -1.17 -7.53 8.15
CA ILE A 241 0.21 -7.23 8.59
C ILE A 241 0.23 -6.49 9.93
N LEU A 242 -0.61 -5.48 10.12
CA LEU A 242 -0.70 -4.76 11.39
C LEU A 242 -1.36 -5.61 12.48
N CYS A 243 -2.45 -6.31 12.15
CA CYS A 243 -3.19 -7.13 13.11
C CYS A 243 -2.44 -8.40 13.57
N ASN A 244 -1.34 -8.74 12.89
CA ASN A 244 -0.45 -9.82 13.30
C ASN A 244 0.33 -9.51 14.60
N ASP A 245 0.47 -8.23 14.98
CA ASP A 245 1.23 -7.79 16.15
C ASP A 245 0.41 -6.92 17.15
N GLY A 246 -0.90 -6.83 16.95
CA GLY A 246 -1.85 -6.16 17.86
C GLY A 246 -3.28 -6.19 17.31
N CYS A 247 -4.29 -5.89 18.13
CA CYS A 247 -5.68 -5.84 17.66
C CYS A 247 -6.14 -4.40 17.44
N TYR A 248 -6.93 -4.21 16.39
CA TYR A 248 -7.45 -2.89 16.00
C TYR A 248 -8.96 -2.96 15.74
N ALA A 249 -9.66 -1.89 16.13
CA ALA A 249 -10.98 -1.62 15.60
C ALA A 249 -10.82 -1.08 14.17
N MET A 250 -11.57 -1.64 13.23
CA MET A 250 -11.48 -1.27 11.81
C MET A 250 -12.62 -0.32 11.47
N VAL A 251 -12.34 0.57 10.52
CA VAL A 251 -13.33 1.48 9.96
C VAL A 251 -13.50 1.19 8.49
N GLY A 252 -14.74 1.05 8.02
CA GLY A 252 -14.98 0.88 6.60
C GLY A 252 -16.44 0.85 6.22
N GLN A 253 -16.69 0.67 4.93
CA GLN A 253 -18.05 0.51 4.42
C GLN A 253 -18.56 -0.92 4.71
N VAL A 254 -19.87 -1.07 4.95
CA VAL A 254 -20.53 -2.38 4.94
C VAL A 254 -20.49 -2.99 3.53
N HIS A 255 -20.15 -4.27 3.46
CA HIS A 255 -20.11 -5.07 2.24
C HIS A 255 -21.05 -6.28 2.32
N GLY A 256 -21.52 -6.74 1.16
CA GLY A 256 -22.27 -7.99 1.01
C GLY A 256 -21.35 -9.22 0.80
N GLY A 257 -21.96 -10.35 0.47
CA GLY A 257 -21.24 -11.59 0.12
C GLY A 257 -20.33 -12.12 1.22
N LEU A 258 -19.21 -12.74 0.83
CA LEU A 258 -18.22 -13.31 1.75
C LEU A 258 -17.61 -12.26 2.68
N MET A 259 -17.32 -11.06 2.17
CA MET A 259 -16.78 -9.96 2.98
C MET A 259 -17.79 -9.53 4.07
N GLY A 260 -19.08 -9.50 3.75
CA GLY A 260 -20.13 -9.24 4.73
C GLY A 260 -20.22 -10.30 5.82
N VAL A 261 -20.00 -11.57 5.48
CA VAL A 261 -19.93 -12.66 6.49
C VAL A 261 -18.76 -12.43 7.44
N LEU A 262 -17.58 -12.11 6.91
CA LEU A 262 -16.40 -11.80 7.72
C LEU A 262 -16.64 -10.57 8.61
N GLN A 263 -17.17 -9.47 8.06
CA GLN A 263 -17.48 -8.26 8.82
C GLN A 263 -18.45 -8.55 9.97
N ARG A 264 -19.54 -9.28 9.71
CA ARG A 264 -20.51 -9.66 10.75
C ARG A 264 -19.90 -10.54 11.83
N ALA A 265 -19.02 -11.47 11.47
CA ALA A 265 -18.34 -12.33 12.44
C ALA A 265 -17.41 -11.51 13.35
N MET A 266 -16.56 -10.65 12.77
CA MET A 266 -15.61 -9.82 13.53
C MET A 266 -16.33 -8.90 14.53
N VAL A 267 -17.44 -8.26 14.13
CA VAL A 267 -18.24 -7.37 15.01
C VAL A 267 -18.76 -8.07 16.27
N ARG A 268 -18.99 -9.39 16.23
CA ARG A 268 -19.49 -10.14 17.39
C ARG A 268 -18.49 -10.17 18.54
N SER A 269 -17.21 -9.99 18.26
CA SER A 269 -16.15 -10.12 19.26
C SER A 269 -15.35 -8.83 19.48
N CYS A 270 -15.31 -7.92 18.50
CA CYS A 270 -14.66 -6.62 18.58
C CYS A 270 -15.58 -5.52 17.99
N PRO A 271 -15.71 -4.34 18.63
CA PRO A 271 -16.56 -3.26 18.13
C PRO A 271 -15.92 -2.53 16.93
N HIS A 272 -15.88 -3.18 15.76
CA HIS A 272 -15.51 -2.52 14.50
C HIS A 272 -16.58 -1.51 14.08
N VAL A 273 -16.17 -0.41 13.44
CA VAL A 273 -17.06 0.67 13.01
C VAL A 273 -17.33 0.52 11.50
N TRP A 274 -18.50 -0.02 11.15
CA TRP A 274 -18.92 -0.12 9.75
C TRP A 274 -20.00 0.92 9.44
N PHE A 275 -19.84 1.59 8.31
CA PHE A 275 -20.77 2.60 7.84
C PHE A 275 -21.51 2.13 6.60
N GLU A 276 -22.79 2.49 6.51
CA GLU A 276 -23.50 2.36 5.24
C GLU A 276 -23.01 3.39 4.22
N ARG A 277 -23.18 3.09 2.93
CA ARG A 277 -22.71 3.98 1.85
C ARG A 277 -23.36 5.38 1.94
N ALA A 278 -24.60 5.47 2.42
CA ALA A 278 -25.29 6.74 2.65
C ALA A 278 -24.67 7.51 3.83
N GLU A 279 -24.41 6.82 4.95
CA GLU A 279 -23.81 7.39 6.16
C GLU A 279 -22.41 7.94 5.94
N MET A 280 -21.60 7.29 5.09
CA MET A 280 -20.25 7.76 4.74
C MET A 280 -20.21 9.16 4.12
N ARG A 281 -21.35 9.66 3.60
CA ARG A 281 -21.45 11.03 3.06
C ARG A 281 -21.65 12.06 4.17
N ASP A 282 -22.19 11.66 5.32
CA ASP A 282 -22.38 12.52 6.47
C ASP A 282 -21.11 12.56 7.33
N ARG A 283 -20.31 13.61 7.11
CA ARG A 283 -19.07 13.82 7.87
C ARG A 283 -19.30 13.97 9.36
N HIS A 284 -20.39 14.60 9.79
CA HIS A 284 -20.67 14.82 11.21
C HIS A 284 -20.97 13.49 11.91
N LEU A 285 -21.77 12.63 11.28
CA LEU A 285 -22.04 11.29 11.79
C LEU A 285 -20.76 10.44 11.91
N VAL A 286 -19.91 10.47 10.88
CA VAL A 286 -18.64 9.74 10.88
C VAL A 286 -17.74 10.23 12.00
N THR A 287 -17.50 11.54 12.10
CA THR A 287 -16.66 12.14 13.14
C THR A 287 -17.19 11.82 14.54
N LYS A 288 -18.52 11.93 14.75
CA LYS A 288 -19.14 11.62 16.04
C LYS A 288 -18.94 10.16 16.45
N ARG A 289 -19.20 9.19 15.56
CA ARG A 289 -19.00 7.76 15.87
C ARG A 289 -17.53 7.44 16.18
N LEU A 290 -16.59 8.05 15.47
CA LEU A 290 -15.17 7.87 15.74
C LEU A 290 -14.77 8.48 17.10
N GLN A 291 -15.30 9.67 17.42
CA GLN A 291 -15.09 10.31 18.71
C GLN A 291 -15.65 9.48 19.88
N ASP A 292 -16.88 8.99 19.75
CA ASP A 292 -17.51 8.10 20.74
C ASP A 292 -16.70 6.81 20.96
N HIS A 293 -16.12 6.25 19.89
CA HIS A 293 -15.26 5.08 19.98
C HIS A 293 -13.94 5.38 20.69
N VAL A 294 -13.28 6.49 20.38
CA VAL A 294 -12.01 6.92 21.00
C VAL A 294 -12.18 7.27 22.49
N ASN A 295 -13.34 7.82 22.86
CA ASN A 295 -13.64 8.18 24.24
C ASN A 295 -13.86 6.95 25.12
N ASP A 296 -14.34 5.84 24.55
CA ASP A 296 -14.44 4.57 25.25
C ASP A 296 -13.09 3.84 25.33
N LYS A 297 -12.39 4.02 26.45
CA LYS A 297 -11.06 3.44 26.69
C LYS A 297 -11.05 1.92 26.84
N THR A 298 -12.21 1.26 26.85
CA THR A 298 -12.29 -0.21 26.84
C THR A 298 -12.06 -0.78 25.44
N LYS A 299 -12.37 0.02 24.40
CA LYS A 299 -12.28 -0.38 22.99
C LYS A 299 -10.85 -0.36 22.47
N LEU A 300 -10.62 -1.18 21.44
CA LEU A 300 -9.35 -1.24 20.73
C LEU A 300 -9.07 0.08 19.98
N PRO A 301 -7.78 0.43 19.78
CA PRO A 301 -7.41 1.57 18.95
C PRO A 301 -8.00 1.42 17.54
N ILE A 302 -8.39 2.54 16.94
CA ILE A 302 -8.94 2.56 15.59
C ILE A 302 -7.80 2.49 14.60
N LEU A 303 -7.87 1.62 13.59
CA LEU A 303 -6.95 1.62 12.44
C LEU A 303 -7.57 2.38 11.27
N ILE A 304 -6.87 3.41 10.80
CA ILE A 304 -7.28 4.23 9.65
C ILE A 304 -6.11 4.37 8.66
N PHE A 305 -6.44 4.24 7.39
CA PHE A 305 -5.55 4.52 6.26
C PHE A 305 -6.01 5.82 5.58
N PRO A 306 -5.54 6.99 6.04
CA PRO A 306 -6.11 8.28 5.65
C PRO A 306 -5.81 8.68 4.20
N GLU A 307 -5.01 7.93 3.44
CA GLU A 307 -4.88 8.11 1.98
C GLU A 307 -6.21 7.87 1.25
N GLY A 308 -7.09 7.05 1.82
CA GLY A 308 -8.41 6.73 1.25
C GLY A 308 -8.36 5.85 -0.01
N THR A 309 -7.19 5.36 -0.39
CA THR A 309 -6.96 4.40 -1.47
C THR A 309 -5.63 3.68 -1.23
N CYS A 310 -5.45 2.51 -1.83
CA CYS A 310 -4.13 1.90 -1.94
C CYS A 310 -3.29 2.64 -2.99
N VAL A 311 -2.05 2.92 -2.61
CA VAL A 311 -0.98 3.59 -3.37
C VAL A 311 0.21 2.65 -3.44
N ASN A 312 1.03 2.74 -4.50
CA ASN A 312 2.18 1.87 -4.59
C ASN A 312 3.20 2.15 -3.47
N ASN A 313 4.15 1.23 -3.32
CA ASN A 313 5.09 1.20 -2.21
C ASN A 313 6.22 2.27 -2.29
N THR A 314 6.03 3.35 -3.07
CA THR A 314 7.08 4.36 -3.33
C THR A 314 6.76 5.74 -2.75
N SER A 315 5.50 6.03 -2.43
CA SER A 315 5.03 7.34 -1.99
C SER A 315 3.91 7.23 -0.98
N VAL A 316 3.64 8.34 -0.28
CA VAL A 316 2.43 8.52 0.53
C VAL A 316 1.64 9.68 -0.06
N MET A 317 0.35 9.44 -0.34
CA MET A 317 -0.54 10.49 -0.86
C MET A 317 -1.06 11.39 0.27
N MET A 318 -1.73 12.49 -0.10
CA MET A 318 -2.35 13.40 0.85
C MET A 318 -3.30 12.65 1.80
N PHE A 319 -3.10 12.86 3.09
CA PHE A 319 -3.98 12.34 4.13
C PHE A 319 -5.26 13.14 4.22
N LYS A 320 -6.40 12.45 4.29
CA LYS A 320 -7.70 13.07 4.57
C LYS A 320 -7.74 13.55 6.01
N LYS A 321 -8.13 14.81 6.21
CA LYS A 321 -8.17 15.46 7.54
C LYS A 321 -9.17 14.90 8.54
N GLY A 322 -10.19 14.12 8.12
CA GLY A 322 -11.32 13.76 8.98
C GLY A 322 -10.94 13.02 10.27
N SER A 323 -9.94 12.12 10.23
CA SER A 323 -9.43 11.44 11.43
C SER A 323 -8.66 12.36 12.39
N PHE A 324 -8.17 13.49 11.89
CA PHE A 324 -7.36 14.45 12.64
C PHE A 324 -8.22 15.56 13.27
N GLU A 325 -9.50 15.66 12.91
CA GLU A 325 -10.46 16.60 13.52
C GLU A 325 -11.04 16.09 14.85
N ILE A 326 -10.81 14.82 15.22
CA ILE A 326 -11.40 14.18 16.42
C ILE A 326 -10.73 14.65 17.72
N GLY A 327 -9.49 15.14 17.66
CA GLY A 327 -8.70 15.50 18.84
C GLY A 327 -8.13 14.28 19.60
N ALA A 328 -8.09 13.11 18.96
CA ALA A 328 -7.52 11.89 19.53
C ALA A 328 -5.98 11.86 19.42
N THR A 329 -5.30 11.11 20.30
CA THR A 329 -3.89 10.76 20.09
C THR A 329 -3.73 9.93 18.82
N ILE A 330 -2.86 10.38 17.91
CA ILE A 330 -2.53 9.67 16.69
C ILE A 330 -1.26 8.85 16.91
N TYR A 331 -1.28 7.58 16.51
CA TYR A 331 -0.14 6.68 16.52
C TYR A 331 0.26 6.42 15.06
N PRO A 332 1.30 7.10 14.54
CA PRO A 332 1.72 6.93 13.16
C PRO A 332 2.47 5.59 13.00
N VAL A 333 2.22 4.93 11.88
CA VAL A 333 2.89 3.68 11.51
C VAL A 333 3.32 3.75 10.06
N ALA A 334 4.61 3.51 9.82
CA ALA A 334 5.14 3.38 8.47
C ALA A 334 5.23 1.89 8.10
N ILE A 335 4.73 1.53 6.92
CA ILE A 335 4.84 0.21 6.33
C ILE A 335 5.62 0.33 5.02
N LYS A 336 6.69 -0.44 4.86
CA LYS A 336 7.45 -0.53 3.60
C LYS A 336 7.62 -1.99 3.22
N TYR A 337 7.11 -2.36 2.07
CA TYR A 337 7.32 -3.68 1.47
C TYR A 337 8.67 -3.72 0.76
N ASP A 338 9.28 -4.90 0.71
CA ASP A 338 10.43 -5.16 -0.16
C ASP A 338 9.93 -5.75 -1.49
N PRO A 339 9.92 -4.96 -2.58
CA PRO A 339 9.33 -5.37 -3.85
C PRO A 339 10.13 -6.50 -4.53
N LYS A 340 11.36 -6.82 -4.05
CA LYS A 340 12.16 -7.95 -4.56
C LYS A 340 11.43 -9.28 -4.42
N PHE A 341 10.66 -9.48 -3.35
CA PHE A 341 9.98 -10.77 -3.10
C PHE A 341 8.56 -10.84 -3.70
N GLY A 342 7.94 -9.69 -3.91
CA GLY A 342 6.60 -9.59 -4.47
C GLY A 342 6.06 -8.18 -4.41
N ASP A 343 5.25 -7.83 -5.41
CA ASP A 343 4.53 -6.57 -5.47
C ASP A 343 3.25 -6.65 -4.62
N ALA A 344 3.27 -6.00 -3.45
CA ALA A 344 2.13 -5.94 -2.55
C ALA A 344 1.02 -5.00 -3.06
N PHE A 345 1.30 -4.09 -3.99
CA PHE A 345 0.36 -3.04 -4.35
C PHE A 345 -0.96 -3.59 -4.93
N TRP A 346 -2.08 -3.11 -4.39
CA TRP A 346 -3.40 -3.42 -4.93
C TRP A 346 -3.98 -2.28 -5.76
N ASN A 347 -4.13 -2.53 -7.07
CA ASN A 347 -4.94 -1.69 -7.93
C ASN A 347 -6.36 -2.25 -8.07
N SER A 348 -7.28 -1.71 -7.28
CA SER A 348 -8.71 -2.06 -7.30
C SER A 348 -9.40 -1.83 -8.65
N SER A 349 -8.86 -0.97 -9.52
CA SER A 349 -9.42 -0.72 -10.85
C SER A 349 -9.00 -1.79 -11.86
N LYS A 350 -7.94 -2.56 -11.57
CA LYS A 350 -7.41 -3.62 -12.45
C LYS A 350 -7.71 -5.02 -11.94
N TYR A 351 -7.69 -5.23 -10.62
CA TYR A 351 -7.78 -6.56 -10.03
C TYR A 351 -8.89 -6.64 -8.99
N SER A 352 -9.72 -7.69 -9.09
CA SER A 352 -10.61 -8.09 -8.01
C SER A 352 -9.81 -8.56 -6.79
N MET A 353 -10.42 -8.56 -5.61
CA MET A 353 -9.76 -9.04 -4.38
C MET A 353 -9.24 -10.47 -4.52
N VAL A 354 -10.02 -11.37 -5.11
CA VAL A 354 -9.62 -12.79 -5.29
C VAL A 354 -8.44 -12.90 -6.25
N SER A 355 -8.50 -12.21 -7.39
CA SER A 355 -7.39 -12.18 -8.36
C SER A 355 -6.12 -11.62 -7.73
N TYR A 356 -6.26 -10.55 -6.95
CA TYR A 356 -5.16 -9.95 -6.19
C TYR A 356 -4.57 -10.92 -5.14
N LEU A 357 -5.40 -11.58 -4.34
CA LEU A 357 -4.94 -12.56 -3.35
C LEU A 357 -4.22 -13.73 -4.01
N LEU A 358 -4.72 -14.26 -5.13
CA LEU A 358 -4.03 -15.29 -5.90
C LEU A 358 -2.70 -14.80 -6.46
N ARG A 359 -2.62 -13.53 -6.90
CA ARG A 359 -1.36 -12.88 -7.27
C ARG A 359 -0.39 -12.92 -6.08
N MET A 360 -0.83 -12.51 -4.89
CA MET A 360 0.01 -12.54 -3.69
C MET A 360 0.44 -13.95 -3.29
N MET A 361 -0.48 -14.91 -3.32
CA MET A 361 -0.20 -16.32 -3.00
C MET A 361 0.73 -16.99 -4.00
N THR A 362 0.90 -16.42 -5.19
CA THR A 362 1.87 -16.87 -6.21
C THR A 362 3.12 -15.97 -6.29
N SER A 363 3.32 -15.03 -5.37
CA SER A 363 4.59 -14.31 -5.18
C SER A 363 5.64 -15.21 -4.50
N TRP A 364 6.89 -14.78 -4.40
CA TRP A 364 7.89 -15.52 -3.64
C TRP A 364 7.64 -15.43 -2.14
N ALA A 365 7.47 -14.23 -1.62
CA ALA A 365 7.10 -13.95 -0.24
C ALA A 365 6.53 -12.54 -0.14
N LEU A 366 6.03 -12.20 1.04
CA LEU A 366 5.79 -10.82 1.43
C LEU A 366 6.80 -10.46 2.50
N VAL A 367 7.71 -9.54 2.20
CA VAL A 367 8.65 -9.04 3.20
C VAL A 367 8.33 -7.58 3.41
N CYS A 368 8.16 -7.17 4.66
CA CYS A 368 7.93 -5.77 4.97
C CYS A 368 8.50 -5.38 6.32
N ASN A 369 8.76 -4.09 6.45
CA ASN A 369 9.10 -3.44 7.69
C ASN A 369 7.90 -2.62 8.15
N VAL A 370 7.63 -2.68 9.45
CA VAL A 370 6.59 -1.91 10.14
C VAL A 370 7.26 -1.14 11.26
N TRP A 371 7.28 0.19 11.15
CA TRP A 371 7.80 1.06 12.19
C TRP A 371 6.64 1.71 12.94
N TYR A 372 6.61 1.50 14.25
CA TYR A 372 5.70 2.24 15.14
C TYR A 372 6.37 3.55 15.56
N LEU A 373 5.84 4.69 15.11
CA LEU A 373 6.41 6.00 15.44
C LEU A 373 5.84 6.53 16.77
N PRO A 374 6.56 7.43 17.46
CA PRO A 374 6.06 8.08 18.66
C PRO A 374 4.67 8.70 18.47
N ALA A 375 3.84 8.64 19.50
CA ALA A 375 2.50 9.19 19.48
C ALA A 375 2.51 10.70 19.23
N MET A 376 1.65 11.17 18.33
CA MET A 376 1.53 12.56 17.92
C MET A 376 0.19 13.14 18.35
N HIS A 377 0.24 14.40 18.78
CA HIS A 377 -0.90 15.16 19.26
C HIS A 377 -0.98 16.45 18.43
N GLN A 378 -2.19 16.95 18.22
CA GLN A 378 -2.38 18.25 17.58
C GLN A 378 -1.79 19.33 18.48
N GLN A 379 -0.95 20.20 17.90
CA GLN A 379 -0.31 21.29 18.62
C GLN A 379 -1.26 22.48 18.78
N GLU A 380 -0.95 23.36 19.73
CA GLU A 380 -1.72 24.60 19.91
C GLU A 380 -1.64 25.47 18.65
N GLY A 381 -2.79 25.90 18.12
CA GLY A 381 -2.88 26.66 16.87
C GLY A 381 -2.65 25.86 15.58
N GLU A 382 -2.39 24.55 15.66
CA GLU A 382 -2.28 23.67 14.49
C GLU A 382 -3.68 23.25 14.02
N ASP A 383 -4.02 23.47 12.76
CA ASP A 383 -5.27 22.94 12.19
C ASP A 383 -5.15 21.45 11.83
N ALA A 384 -6.29 20.78 11.60
CA ALA A 384 -6.31 19.35 11.29
C ALA A 384 -5.57 18.97 10.00
N VAL A 385 -5.44 19.90 9.04
CA VAL A 385 -4.73 19.65 7.77
C VAL A 385 -3.22 19.69 8.00
N ARG A 386 -2.73 20.69 8.73
CA ARG A 386 -1.33 20.80 9.14
C ARG A 386 -0.91 19.62 10.01
N PHE A 387 -1.77 19.20 10.94
CA PHE A 387 -1.53 18.01 11.74
C PHE A 387 -1.46 16.74 10.89
N ALA A 388 -2.41 16.54 9.97
CA ALA A 388 -2.39 15.42 9.03
C ALA A 388 -1.12 15.39 8.18
N ASN A 389 -0.68 16.56 7.68
CA ASN A 389 0.54 16.69 6.90
C ASN A 389 1.78 16.37 7.73
N ARG A 390 1.90 16.86 8.97
CA ARG A 390 3.02 16.54 9.86
C ARG A 390 3.12 15.05 10.15
N VAL A 391 1.98 14.38 10.39
CA VAL A 391 1.92 12.92 10.58
C VAL A 391 2.30 12.17 9.30
N LYS A 392 1.79 12.61 8.14
CA LYS A 392 2.13 12.06 6.83
C LYS A 392 3.64 12.16 6.57
N SER A 393 4.24 13.34 6.76
CA SER A 393 5.66 13.56 6.54
C SER A 393 6.52 12.69 7.46
N ALA A 394 6.12 12.48 8.72
CA ALA A 394 6.82 11.57 9.63
C ALA A 394 6.79 10.12 9.13
N ILE A 395 5.62 9.64 8.66
CA ILE A 395 5.47 8.29 8.07
C ILE A 395 6.29 8.16 6.78
N ALA A 396 6.22 9.15 5.90
CA ALA A 396 6.93 9.15 4.62
C ALA A 396 8.44 9.14 4.83
N HIS A 397 8.96 9.98 5.73
CA HIS A 397 10.36 10.02 6.11
C HIS A 397 10.84 8.69 6.69
N GLN A 398 10.11 8.12 7.66
CA GLN A 398 10.51 6.85 8.28
C GLN A 398 10.48 5.67 7.30
N GLY A 399 9.51 5.65 6.38
CA GLY A 399 9.35 4.59 5.39
C GLY A 399 10.25 4.75 4.15
N GLY A 400 10.97 5.85 4.00
CA GLY A 400 11.69 6.18 2.76
C GLY A 400 10.73 6.28 1.56
N LEU A 401 9.64 7.00 1.74
CA LEU A 401 8.58 7.22 0.75
C LEU A 401 8.53 8.69 0.34
N VAL A 402 8.20 8.95 -0.92
CA VAL A 402 8.00 10.32 -1.41
C VAL A 402 6.71 10.90 -0.79
N ASP A 403 6.82 12.06 -0.16
CA ASP A 403 5.70 12.78 0.45
C ASP A 403 4.97 13.63 -0.61
N LEU A 404 3.81 13.18 -1.07
CA LEU A 404 3.04 13.85 -2.12
C LEU A 404 1.87 14.66 -1.55
N GLN A 405 1.65 15.84 -2.12
CA GLN A 405 0.52 16.72 -1.78
C GLN A 405 -0.78 16.38 -2.53
N TRP A 406 -0.71 15.39 -3.43
CA TRP A 406 -1.81 15.02 -4.30
C TRP A 406 -2.84 14.13 -3.61
N ASP A 407 -4.11 14.30 -3.99
CA ASP A 407 -5.22 13.51 -3.49
C ASP A 407 -5.25 12.12 -4.15
N GLY A 408 -5.31 11.06 -3.33
CA GLY A 408 -5.44 9.68 -3.82
C GLY A 408 -6.67 9.43 -4.72
N GLY A 409 -7.69 10.29 -4.66
CA GLY A 409 -8.86 10.27 -5.53
C GLY A 409 -8.53 10.44 -7.02
N LEU A 410 -7.37 11.04 -7.35
CA LEU A 410 -6.87 11.17 -8.73
C LEU A 410 -6.62 9.81 -9.41
N LYS A 411 -6.60 8.71 -8.65
CA LYS A 411 -6.62 7.34 -9.20
C LYS A 411 -7.81 7.07 -10.13
N ARG A 412 -8.94 7.75 -9.90
CA ARG A 412 -10.22 7.51 -10.60
C ARG A 412 -10.87 8.77 -11.13
N ALA A 413 -10.53 9.92 -10.57
CA ALA A 413 -11.07 11.21 -10.98
C ALA A 413 -10.04 11.97 -11.83
N LYS A 414 -10.52 12.84 -12.72
CA LYS A 414 -9.67 13.83 -13.36
C LYS A 414 -9.30 14.93 -12.36
N VAL A 415 -8.19 15.61 -12.62
CA VAL A 415 -7.83 16.85 -11.94
C VAL A 415 -8.99 17.84 -12.05
N LYS A 416 -9.27 18.59 -10.97
CA LYS A 416 -10.35 19.59 -10.95
C LYS A 416 -10.10 20.65 -12.01
N GLU A 417 -11.17 21.15 -12.62
CA GLU A 417 -11.07 22.14 -13.68
C GLU A 417 -10.34 23.41 -13.23
N SER A 418 -10.57 23.86 -12.00
CA SER A 418 -9.90 25.03 -11.42
C SER A 418 -8.37 24.96 -11.45
N PHE A 419 -7.78 23.78 -11.23
CA PHE A 419 -6.31 23.62 -11.30
C PHE A 419 -5.82 23.67 -12.75
N LYS A 420 -6.62 23.17 -13.70
CA LYS A 420 -6.29 23.29 -15.12
C LYS A 420 -6.40 24.74 -15.57
N GLU A 421 -7.45 25.45 -15.16
CA GLU A 421 -7.66 26.86 -15.45
C GLU A 421 -6.53 27.72 -14.87
N GLU A 422 -6.07 27.43 -13.65
CA GLU A 422 -4.93 28.11 -13.03
C GLU A 422 -3.64 27.92 -13.85
N GLN A 423 -3.36 26.68 -14.27
CA GLN A 423 -2.19 26.40 -15.10
C GLN A 423 -2.31 27.01 -16.52
N GLN A 424 -3.51 26.99 -17.11
CA GLN A 424 -3.80 27.66 -18.37
C GLN A 424 -3.62 29.18 -18.25
N LYS A 425 -4.01 29.77 -17.12
CA LYS A 425 -3.81 31.20 -16.84
C LYS A 425 -2.34 31.54 -16.76
N GLN A 426 -1.51 30.71 -16.12
CA GLN A 426 -0.05 30.87 -16.10
C GLN A 426 0.55 30.79 -17.51
N TYR A 427 0.13 29.82 -18.32
CA TYR A 427 0.59 29.74 -19.71
C TYR A 427 0.12 30.93 -20.54
N SER A 428 -1.12 31.38 -20.33
CA SER A 428 -1.69 32.54 -21.03
C SER A 428 -0.94 33.83 -20.69
N SER A 429 -0.58 34.07 -19.42
CA SER A 429 0.18 35.26 -19.03
C SER A 429 1.57 35.28 -19.67
N MET A 430 2.21 34.12 -19.84
CA MET A 430 3.51 34.00 -20.54
C MET A 430 3.44 34.30 -22.04
N VAL A 431 2.28 34.08 -22.67
CA VAL A 431 2.07 34.31 -24.11
C VAL A 431 1.67 35.76 -24.38
N VAL A 432 0.77 36.31 -23.56
CA VAL A 432 0.21 37.65 -23.75
C VAL A 432 1.13 38.75 -23.15
N GLY A 433 1.93 38.40 -22.14
CA GLY A 433 2.66 39.37 -21.31
C GLY A 433 1.76 39.94 -20.21
N GLU A 434 2.33 40.51 -19.15
CA GLU A 434 1.56 41.39 -18.26
C GLU A 434 1.21 42.65 -19.04
N ASP A 435 -0.09 42.96 -19.15
CA ASP A 435 -0.58 44.18 -19.79
C ASP A 435 0.12 45.41 -19.16
N SER A 436 1.10 45.96 -19.86
CA SER A 436 1.73 47.25 -19.55
C SER A 436 0.83 48.43 -19.92
N SER A 437 -0.50 48.24 -19.93
CA SER A 437 -1.50 49.24 -20.33
C SER A 437 -2.37 49.72 -19.16
N SER A 438 -2.00 49.43 -17.91
CA SER A 438 -2.67 49.99 -16.72
C SER A 438 -1.97 51.19 -16.07
N ASN A 439 -0.85 51.66 -16.63
CA ASN A 439 -0.18 52.90 -16.19
C ASN A 439 0.09 53.81 -17.40
N SER A 440 -0.93 54.53 -17.83
CA SER A 440 -0.78 55.80 -18.54
C SER A 440 -2.05 56.61 -18.34
N ASP A 441 -1.85 57.78 -17.75
CA ASP A 441 -2.81 58.78 -17.23
C ASP A 441 -4.02 59.11 -18.11
#